data_AF-A0A3D3BMD8-F1
#
_entry.id   AF-A0A3D3BMD8-F1
#
_cell.length_a   1.000
_cell.length_b   1.000
_cell.length_c   1.000
_cell.angle_alpha   90.00
_cell.angle_beta   90.00
_cell.angle_gamma   90.00
#
_symmetry.space_group_name_H-M   'P 1'
#
loop_
_entity.id
_entity.type
_entity.pdbx_description
1 polymer ?
#
loop_
_entity_poly.entity_id
_entity_poly.type
_entity_poly.pdbx_seq_one_letter_code
_entity_poly.pdbx_strand_id
1 'polypeptide(L)' 'MARCCLVLGDQLSVDLPSLKLLEPEDVVVLAEVWSEASYVKHHKQK' A
#
# COMPACT_ATOMS: atom_id res chain seq x y z
N MET A 1 -7.78 -19.52 1.77
CA MET A 1 -8.60 -18.34 1.42
C MET A 1 -7.60 -17.24 1.10
N ALA A 2 -7.61 -16.72 -0.13
CA ALA A 2 -6.65 -15.72 -0.57
C ALA A 2 -6.77 -14.44 0.27
N ARG A 3 -5.64 -13.88 0.71
CA ARG A 3 -5.57 -12.64 1.49
C ARG A 3 -5.22 -11.47 0.59
N CYS A 4 -5.70 -10.28 0.97
CA CYS A 4 -5.28 -9.02 0.39
C CYS A 4 -4.28 -8.35 1.32
N CYS A 5 -3.06 -8.12 0.84
CA CYS A 5 -2.02 -7.39 1.54
C CYS A 5 -1.97 -5.95 1.05
N LEU A 6 -2.54 -5.04 1.84
CA LEU A 6 -2.47 -3.61 1.55
C LEU A 6 -1.07 -3.08 1.84
N VAL A 7 -0.51 -2.34 0.88
CA VAL A 7 0.74 -1.58 1.03
C VAL A 7 0.40 -0.11 0.86
N LEU A 8 0.72 0.71 1.87
CA LEU A 8 0.47 2.16 1.84
C LEU A 8 1.58 2.89 1.07
N GLY A 9 1.29 4.13 0.65
CA GLY A 9 2.22 4.94 -0.15
C GLY A 9 3.55 5.28 0.54
N ASP A 10 3.63 5.19 1.86
CA ASP A 10 4.83 5.39 2.67
C ASP A 10 5.58 4.08 3.02
N GLN A 11 5.02 2.92 2.63
CA GLN A 11 5.52 1.60 2.98
C GLN A 11 6.26 0.89 1.83
N LEU A 12 6.77 1.66 0.86
CA LEU A 12 7.39 1.14 -0.36
C LEU A 12 8.77 0.52 -0.10
N SER A 13 8.77 -0.66 0.54
CA SER A 13 9.94 -1.46 0.83
C SER A 13 9.68 -2.93 0.54
N VAL A 14 10.64 -3.60 -0.11
CA VAL A 14 10.59 -5.05 -0.37
C VAL A 14 10.76 -5.87 0.92
N ASP A 15 11.29 -5.26 1.98
CA ASP A 15 11.55 -5.91 3.26
C ASP A 15 10.38 -5.84 4.24
N LEU A 16 9.22 -5.35 3.77
CA LEU A 16 8.04 -5.13 4.59
C LEU A 16 7.54 -6.46 5.20
N PRO A 17 7.30 -6.53 6.53
CA PRO A 17 6.90 -7.77 7.21
C PRO A 17 5.63 -8.40 6.65
N SER A 18 4.68 -7.59 6.14
CA SER A 18 3.45 -8.08 5.54
C SER A 18 3.67 -8.83 4.22
N LEU A 19 4.70 -8.47 3.44
CA LEU A 19 5.08 -9.17 2.22
C LEU A 19 5.76 -10.52 2.49
N LYS A 20 6.48 -10.63 3.62
CA LYS A 20 7.22 -11.84 4.01
C LYS A 20 6.33 -13.03 4.39
N LEU A 21 5.04 -12.77 4.64
CA LEU A 21 4.07 -13.76 5.07
C LEU A 21 3.11 -14.17 3.94
N LEU A 22 3.29 -13.68 2.71
CA LEU A 22 2.40 -13.96 1.59
C LEU A 22 2.61 -15.36 1.03
N GLU A 23 1.48 -15.99 0.73
CA GLU A 23 1.40 -17.24 -0.03
C GLU A 23 1.15 -16.93 -1.51
N PRO A 24 1.41 -17.86 -2.45
CA PRO A 24 1.24 -17.63 -3.89
C PRO A 24 -0.17 -17.22 -4.34
N GLU A 25 -1.16 -17.49 -3.50
CA GLU A 25 -2.58 -17.19 -3.74
C GLU A 25 -2.97 -15.78 -3.28
N ASP A 26 -2.11 -15.12 -2.49
CA ASP A 26 -2.36 -13.81 -1.93
C ASP A 26 -2.11 -12.70 -2.94
N VAL A 27 -2.77 -11.56 -2.74
CA VAL A 27 -2.71 -10.42 -3.65
C VAL A 27 -2.22 -9.19 -2.91
N VAL A 28 -1.22 -8.52 -3.48
CA VAL A 28 -0.76 -7.21 -3.00
C VAL A 28 -1.64 -6.12 -3.60
N VAL A 29 -2.13 -5.22 -2.74
CA VAL A 29 -3.00 -4.11 -3.13
C VAL A 29 -2.31 -2.79 -2.81
N LEU A 30 -2.19 -1.94 -3.83
CA LEU A 30 -1.86 -0.52 -3.69
C LEU A 30 -3.00 0.27 -4.34
N ALA A 31 -3.36 1.39 -3.74
CA ALA A 31 -4.42 2.25 -4.25
C ALA A 31 -4.06 3.71 -4.05
N GLU A 32 -4.07 4.47 -5.14
CA GLU A 32 -4.11 5.92 -5.10
C GLU A 32 -5.55 6.35 -4.83
N VAL A 33 -5.79 7.04 -3.72
CA VAL A 33 -7.14 7.44 -3.31
C VAL A 33 -7.19 8.95 -3.09
N TRP A 34 -8.30 9.56 -3.53
CA TRP A 34 -8.50 11.01 -3.42
C TRP A 34 -8.43 11.48 -1.95
N SER A 35 -8.97 10.70 -1.02
CA SER A 35 -8.96 11.02 0.41
C SER A 35 -7.55 11.23 0.96
N GLU A 36 -6.59 10.41 0.55
CA GLU A 36 -5.19 10.53 0.98
C GLU A 36 -4.46 11.69 0.28
N ALA A 37 -4.88 12.06 -0.93
CA ALA A 37 -4.32 13.20 -1.65
C ALA A 37 -4.92 14.56 -1.23
N SER A 38 -6.04 14.56 -0.48
CA SER A 38 -6.81 15.78 -0.19
C SER A 38 -7.11 16.03 1.29
N TYR A 39 -6.71 15.15 2.22
CA TYR A 39 -6.97 15.38 3.66
C TYR A 39 -6.24 16.62 4.19
N VAL A 40 -5.11 16.98 3.57
CA VAL A 40 -4.45 18.29 3.72
C VAL A 40 -4.09 18.86 2.35
N LYS A 41 -3.68 20.13 2.32
CA LYS A 41 -3.14 20.75 1.10
C LYS A 41 -1.70 20.31 0.88
N HIS A 42 -1.51 19.16 0.24
CA HIS A 42 -0.20 18.67 -0.14
C HIS A 42 0.49 19.63 -1.13
N HIS A 43 1.82 19.68 -1.05
CA HIS A 43 2.62 20.39 -2.05
C HIS A 43 2.53 19.62 -3.38
N LYS A 44 2.52 20.30 -4.53
CA LYS A 44 2.32 19.64 -5.85
C LYS A 44 3.35 18.56 -6.22
N GLN A 45 4.52 18.60 -5.60
CA GLN A 45 5.60 17.62 -5.82
C GLN A 45 5.54 16.43 -4.84
N LYS A 46 4.70 16.51 -3.81
CA LYS A 46 4.47 15.46 -2.84
C LYS A 46 3.19 14.74 -3.21
#